data_AF-A0A9X1MKL0-F1
#
_entry.id   AF-A0A9X1MKL0-F1
#
_cell.length_a   1.000
_cell.length_b   1.000
_cell.length_c   1.000
_cell.angle_alpha   90.00
_cell.angle_beta   90.00
_cell.angle_gamma   90.00
#
_symmetry.space_group_name_H-M   'P 1'
#
loop_
_entity.id
_entity.type
_entity.pdbx_description
1 polymer ?
#
loop_
_entity_poly.entity_id
_entity_poly.type
_entity_poly.pdbx_seq_one_letter_code
_entity_poly.pdbx_strand_id
1 'polypeptide(L)'
;MKTKAYVKYLNRTAQFDADLELADAFSQPSHWKHQRSKIYLFDGIAKHKHPRLAKRKRSDHNRALACKHLNTTLRGAYIKDVYEELSHFLVEIIRCCAKKSLDPNRLIGDHRFAIEANKLLQLGSWDAVVQQIANDLFRKLENERSTIKLIEAIDAKLNLQLDVAVVESALPYLDMRHILVHQNGVVDAEYAARHPQVGLKEGEAFSLSYSQISEARLAINALVKQIDGKVVTNALVLNEDTQP
;
A
#
# COMPACT_ATOMS: atom_id res chain seq x y z
N MET A 1 -5.22 19.60 -11.65
CA MET A 1 -3.79 19.29 -11.89
C MET A 1 -3.35 18.32 -10.82
N LYS A 2 -3.10 17.08 -11.22
CA LYS A 2 -2.59 15.97 -10.42
C LYS A 2 -1.31 15.47 -11.07
N THR A 3 -0.38 14.90 -10.32
CA THR A 3 0.72 14.17 -10.97
C THR A 3 0.20 12.91 -11.66
N LYS A 4 0.87 12.49 -12.73
CA LYS A 4 0.64 11.18 -13.35
C LYS A 4 0.89 10.05 -12.35
N ALA A 5 1.83 10.22 -11.42
CA ALA A 5 2.11 9.29 -10.33
C ALA A 5 0.88 9.08 -9.43
N TYR A 6 0.23 10.17 -9.00
CA TYR A 6 -0.97 10.08 -8.17
C TYR A 6 -2.14 9.42 -8.89
N VAL A 7 -2.37 9.73 -10.17
CA VAL A 7 -3.44 9.08 -10.93
C VAL A 7 -3.16 7.59 -11.13
N LYS A 8 -1.89 7.21 -11.36
CA LYS A 8 -1.49 5.80 -11.42
C LYS A 8 -1.76 5.08 -10.10
N TYR A 9 -1.42 5.71 -8.98
CA TYR A 9 -1.75 5.20 -7.64
C TYR A 9 -3.27 4.98 -7.50
N LEU A 10 -4.10 6.00 -7.78
CA LEU A 10 -5.56 5.90 -7.66
C LEU A 10 -6.15 4.77 -8.52
N ASN A 11 -5.69 4.64 -9.76
CA ASN A 11 -6.19 3.61 -10.68
C ASN A 11 -5.85 2.20 -10.18
N ARG A 12 -4.67 2.02 -9.59
CA ARG A 12 -4.24 0.72 -9.06
C ARG A 12 -4.96 0.39 -7.76
N THR A 13 -5.09 1.35 -6.84
CA THR A 13 -5.82 1.12 -5.59
C THR A 13 -7.32 0.87 -5.82
N ALA A 14 -7.91 1.47 -6.87
CA ALA A 14 -9.30 1.20 -7.24
C ALA A 14 -9.52 -0.28 -7.63
N GLN A 15 -8.52 -0.97 -8.18
CA GLN A 15 -8.62 -2.40 -8.44
C GLN A 15 -8.65 -3.21 -7.14
N PHE A 16 -7.86 -2.81 -6.14
CA PHE A 16 -7.87 -3.46 -4.82
C PHE A 16 -9.21 -3.25 -4.11
N ASP A 17 -9.80 -2.05 -4.25
CA ASP A 17 -11.16 -1.78 -3.77
C ASP A 17 -12.19 -2.72 -4.43
N ALA A 18 -12.11 -2.88 -5.76
CA ALA A 18 -13.00 -3.79 -6.49
C ALA A 18 -12.86 -5.25 -6.04
N ASP A 19 -11.66 -5.70 -5.69
CA ASP A 19 -11.43 -7.05 -5.16
C ASP A 19 -12.09 -7.25 -3.78
N LEU A 20 -12.06 -6.22 -2.93
CA LEU A 20 -12.77 -6.23 -1.65
C LEU A 20 -14.29 -6.25 -1.84
N GLU A 21 -14.81 -5.43 -2.75
CA GLU A 21 -16.23 -5.40 -3.11
C GLU A 21 -16.70 -6.73 -3.68
N LEU A 22 -15.89 -7.35 -4.54
CA LEU A 22 -16.17 -8.67 -5.12
C LEU A 22 -16.28 -9.75 -4.04
N ALA A 23 -15.37 -9.75 -3.06
CA ALA A 23 -15.42 -10.70 -1.95
C ALA A 23 -16.61 -10.47 -1.01
N ASP A 24 -17.01 -9.21 -0.80
CA ASP A 24 -18.24 -8.89 -0.08
C ASP A 24 -19.47 -9.36 -0.84
N ALA A 25 -19.52 -9.14 -2.17
CA ALA A 25 -20.60 -9.63 -3.02
C ALA A 25 -20.73 -11.16 -2.96
N PHE A 26 -19.63 -11.91 -2.93
CA PHE A 26 -19.65 -13.37 -2.70
C PHE A 26 -20.09 -13.76 -1.30
N SER A 27 -19.99 -12.86 -0.33
CA SER A 27 -20.43 -13.08 1.05
C SER A 27 -21.95 -12.88 1.22
N GLN A 28 -22.62 -12.27 0.24
CA GLN A 28 -24.05 -11.98 0.31
C GLN A 28 -24.89 -13.26 0.25
N PRO A 29 -25.90 -13.44 1.14
CA PRO A 29 -26.75 -14.64 1.17
C PRO A 29 -27.44 -14.94 -0.17
N SER A 30 -27.78 -13.91 -0.94
CA SER A 30 -28.38 -14.03 -2.27
C SER A 30 -27.53 -14.85 -3.24
N HIS A 31 -26.19 -14.74 -3.16
CA HIS A 31 -25.27 -15.49 -4.01
C HIS A 31 -25.39 -17.01 -3.80
N TRP A 32 -25.74 -17.42 -2.58
CA TRP A 32 -25.82 -18.83 -2.18
C TRP A 32 -27.24 -19.43 -2.36
N LYS A 33 -28.24 -18.64 -2.78
CA LYS A 33 -29.64 -19.07 -2.94
C LYS A 33 -29.85 -20.04 -4.11
N HIS A 34 -29.05 -19.95 -5.18
CA HIS A 34 -29.24 -20.71 -6.42
C HIS A 34 -28.25 -21.88 -6.60
N GLN A 35 -27.67 -22.39 -5.51
CA GLN A 35 -26.75 -23.53 -5.58
C GLN A 35 -27.47 -24.82 -5.98
N ARG A 36 -26.92 -25.50 -6.98
CA ARG A 36 -27.44 -26.75 -7.55
C ARG A 36 -27.14 -27.93 -6.65
N SER A 37 -25.97 -27.99 -6.01
CA SER A 37 -25.62 -29.08 -5.12
C SER A 37 -26.30 -28.95 -3.77
N LYS A 38 -26.86 -30.07 -3.33
CA LYS A 38 -27.41 -30.24 -1.99
C LYS A 38 -26.37 -30.71 -0.97
N ILE A 39 -25.19 -31.16 -1.43
CA ILE A 39 -24.18 -31.81 -0.59
C ILE A 39 -22.92 -30.95 -0.43
N TYR A 40 -22.46 -30.32 -1.51
CA TYR A 40 -21.19 -29.60 -1.57
C TYR A 40 -21.42 -28.09 -1.59
N LEU A 41 -20.46 -27.36 -1.01
CA LEU A 41 -20.49 -25.90 -0.92
C LEU A 41 -20.23 -25.22 -2.26
N PHE A 42 -19.45 -25.83 -3.16
CA PHE A 42 -19.10 -25.23 -4.45
C PHE A 42 -19.55 -26.12 -5.60
N ASP A 43 -20.23 -25.50 -6.56
CA ASP A 43 -20.75 -26.12 -7.78
C ASP A 43 -19.92 -25.70 -8.99
N GLY A 44 -19.91 -26.53 -10.04
CA GLY A 44 -19.25 -26.18 -11.31
C GLY A 44 -17.72 -26.15 -11.25
N ILE A 45 -17.10 -26.62 -10.16
CA ILE A 45 -15.63 -26.67 -10.03
C ILE A 45 -15.04 -27.96 -10.59
N ALA A 46 -13.89 -27.85 -11.26
CA ALA A 46 -13.11 -29.00 -11.71
C ALA A 46 -12.40 -29.68 -10.53
N LYS A 47 -12.89 -30.85 -10.08
CA LYS A 47 -12.36 -31.54 -8.88
C LYS A 47 -10.85 -31.81 -8.91
N HIS A 48 -10.31 -32.13 -10.08
CA HIS A 48 -8.87 -32.37 -10.25
C HIS A 48 -8.03 -31.09 -10.08
N LYS A 49 -8.59 -29.92 -10.44
CA LYS A 49 -7.95 -28.60 -10.23
C LYS A 49 -8.21 -28.04 -8.82
N HIS A 50 -9.33 -28.38 -8.20
CA HIS A 50 -9.78 -27.81 -6.93
C HIS A 50 -10.07 -28.88 -5.85
N PRO A 51 -9.10 -29.76 -5.52
CA PRO A 51 -9.33 -30.90 -4.63
C PRO A 51 -9.71 -30.52 -3.19
N ARG A 52 -9.30 -29.34 -2.72
CA ARG A 52 -9.66 -28.82 -1.38
C ARG A 52 -11.08 -28.26 -1.34
N LEU A 53 -11.48 -27.48 -2.36
CA LEU A 53 -12.83 -26.90 -2.45
C LEU A 53 -13.88 -27.98 -2.71
N ALA A 54 -13.56 -29.00 -3.51
CA ALA A 54 -14.44 -30.11 -3.83
C ALA A 54 -14.88 -30.94 -2.61
N LYS A 55 -14.16 -30.84 -1.48
CA LYS A 55 -14.48 -31.55 -0.23
C LYS A 55 -15.35 -30.74 0.73
N ARG A 56 -15.54 -29.44 0.50
CA ARG A 56 -16.29 -28.58 1.43
C ARG A 56 -17.77 -28.91 1.35
N LYS A 57 -18.35 -29.34 2.48
CA LYS A 57 -19.78 -29.67 2.60
C LYS A 57 -20.62 -28.40 2.66
N ARG A 58 -21.85 -28.49 2.17
CA ARG A 58 -22.84 -27.41 2.28
C ARG A 58 -23.31 -27.28 3.72
N SER A 59 -23.13 -26.11 4.31
CA SER A 59 -23.77 -25.65 5.55
C SER A 59 -23.59 -24.14 5.66
N ASP A 60 -24.44 -23.46 6.43
CA ASP A 60 -24.29 -22.03 6.67
C ASP A 60 -22.99 -21.71 7.42
N HIS A 61 -22.58 -22.61 8.32
CA HIS A 61 -21.27 -22.54 8.98
C HIS A 61 -20.11 -22.57 7.96
N ASN A 62 -20.12 -23.52 7.01
CA ASN A 62 -19.04 -23.64 6.02
C ASN A 62 -19.04 -22.48 5.01
N ARG A 63 -20.22 -21.91 4.70
CA ARG A 63 -20.36 -20.68 3.91
C ARG A 63 -19.70 -19.52 4.63
N ALA A 64 -20.10 -19.26 5.87
CA ALA A 64 -19.55 -18.20 6.69
C ALA A 64 -18.03 -18.34 6.85
N LEU A 65 -17.53 -19.56 7.08
CA LEU A 65 -16.10 -19.82 7.20
C LEU A 65 -15.34 -19.54 5.90
N ALA A 66 -15.87 -19.97 4.75
CA ALA A 66 -15.25 -19.71 3.45
C ALA A 66 -15.19 -18.22 3.13
N CYS A 67 -16.30 -17.50 3.34
CA CYS A 67 -16.38 -16.06 3.12
C CYS A 67 -15.47 -15.30 4.10
N LYS A 68 -15.48 -15.66 5.39
CA LYS A 68 -14.61 -15.05 6.41
C LYS A 68 -13.14 -15.20 6.01
N HIS A 69 -12.70 -16.40 5.65
CA HIS A 69 -11.31 -16.64 5.24
C HIS A 69 -10.94 -15.81 4.00
N LEU A 70 -11.79 -15.79 2.97
CA LEU A 70 -11.55 -14.99 1.76
C LEU A 70 -11.42 -13.50 2.09
N ASN A 71 -12.38 -12.95 2.84
CA ASN A 71 -12.37 -11.55 3.26
C ASN A 71 -11.12 -11.20 4.06
N THR A 72 -10.79 -11.97 5.10
CA THR A 72 -9.59 -11.70 5.92
C THR A 72 -8.32 -11.76 5.07
N THR A 73 -8.23 -12.71 4.12
CA THR A 73 -7.07 -12.82 3.23
C THR A 73 -6.93 -11.59 2.34
N LEU A 74 -8.00 -11.16 1.66
CA LEU A 74 -7.97 -10.02 0.75
C LEU A 74 -7.76 -8.70 1.50
N ARG A 75 -8.34 -8.54 2.69
CA ARG A 75 -8.12 -7.35 3.52
C ARG A 75 -6.69 -7.25 4.03
N GLY A 76 -6.07 -8.37 4.39
CA GLY A 76 -4.66 -8.42 4.73
C GLY A 76 -3.75 -8.15 3.53
N ALA A 77 -4.12 -8.61 2.33
CA ALA A 77 -3.43 -8.30 1.08
C ALA A 77 -3.54 -6.80 0.74
N TYR A 78 -4.75 -6.23 0.83
CA TYR A 78 -5.01 -4.82 0.58
C TYR A 78 -4.05 -3.88 1.32
N ILE A 79 -3.82 -4.07 2.61
CA ILE A 79 -2.86 -3.24 3.38
C ILE A 79 -1.43 -3.36 2.83
N LYS A 80 -1.03 -4.56 2.42
CA LYS A 80 0.31 -4.81 1.84
C LYS A 80 0.44 -4.14 0.47
N ASP A 81 -0.57 -4.30 -0.37
CA ASP A 81 -0.59 -3.83 -1.76
C ASP A 81 -0.70 -2.30 -1.81
N VAL A 82 -1.52 -1.68 -0.95
CA VAL A 82 -1.60 -0.21 -0.85
C VAL A 82 -0.28 0.40 -0.39
N TYR A 83 0.42 -0.23 0.56
CA TYR A 83 1.75 0.23 0.96
C TYR A 83 2.75 0.13 -0.19
N GLU A 84 2.74 -0.98 -0.94
CA GLU A 84 3.62 -1.13 -2.11
C GLU A 84 3.33 -0.05 -3.17
N GLU A 85 2.05 0.27 -3.41
CA GLU A 85 1.68 1.37 -4.30
C GLU A 85 2.05 2.75 -3.74
N LEU A 86 2.01 2.96 -2.42
CA LEU A 86 2.57 4.16 -1.79
C LEU A 86 4.08 4.25 -2.05
N SER A 87 4.84 3.18 -1.86
CA SER A 87 6.29 3.17 -2.13
C SER A 87 6.59 3.48 -3.59
N HIS A 88 5.85 2.88 -4.54
CA HIS A 88 5.96 3.20 -5.96
C HIS A 88 5.64 4.66 -6.26
N PHE A 89 4.59 5.20 -5.64
CA PHE A 89 4.22 6.61 -5.75
C PHE A 89 5.34 7.53 -5.25
N LEU A 90 5.89 7.26 -4.06
CA LEU A 90 6.94 8.08 -3.45
C LEU A 90 8.22 8.08 -4.30
N VAL A 91 8.65 6.93 -4.80
CA VAL A 91 9.79 6.80 -5.73
C VAL A 91 9.56 7.66 -6.98
N GLU A 92 8.37 7.59 -7.56
CA GLU A 92 8.02 8.34 -8.77
C GLU A 92 8.00 9.85 -8.50
N ILE A 93 7.49 10.29 -7.35
CA ILE A 93 7.54 11.69 -6.93
C ILE A 93 8.98 12.18 -6.78
N ILE A 94 9.85 11.42 -6.10
CA ILE A 94 11.27 11.73 -5.96
C ILE A 94 11.92 11.88 -7.34
N ARG A 95 11.63 10.95 -8.27
CA ARG A 95 12.13 10.99 -9.65
C ARG A 95 11.69 12.24 -10.38
N CYS A 96 10.39 12.58 -10.36
CA CYS A 96 9.87 13.76 -11.05
C CYS A 96 10.45 15.06 -10.47
N CYS A 97 10.59 15.14 -9.15
CA CYS A 97 11.24 16.27 -8.48
C CYS A 97 12.73 16.41 -8.88
N ALA A 98 13.45 15.29 -8.94
CA ALA A 98 14.84 15.27 -9.40
C ALA A 98 14.97 15.74 -10.86
N LYS A 99 14.05 15.32 -11.75
CA LYS A 99 14.03 15.76 -13.17
C LYS A 99 13.81 17.27 -13.32
N LYS A 100 13.01 17.90 -12.46
CA LYS A 100 12.80 19.37 -12.49
C LYS A 100 14.02 20.18 -12.00
N SER A 101 15.12 19.52 -11.63
CA SER A 101 16.33 20.16 -11.09
C SER A 101 16.16 20.70 -9.67
N LEU A 102 15.54 19.91 -8.78
CA LEU A 102 15.68 20.14 -7.34
C LEU A 102 17.17 20.13 -6.97
N ASP A 103 17.59 20.96 -6.01
CA ASP A 103 18.99 20.98 -5.53
C ASP A 103 19.44 19.56 -5.14
N PRO A 104 20.45 18.99 -5.83
CA PRO A 104 20.96 17.65 -5.53
C PRO A 104 21.46 17.52 -4.09
N ASN A 105 22.04 18.58 -3.51
CA ASN A 105 22.52 18.54 -2.13
C ASN A 105 21.36 18.40 -1.15
N ARG A 106 20.22 19.01 -1.46
CA ARG A 106 18.99 18.86 -0.67
C ARG A 106 18.38 17.47 -0.84
N LEU A 107 18.23 17.01 -2.09
CA LEU A 107 17.57 15.74 -2.39
C LEU A 107 18.38 14.55 -1.83
N ILE A 108 19.68 14.53 -2.14
CA ILE A 108 20.57 13.46 -1.73
C ILE A 108 20.97 13.62 -0.26
N GLY A 109 21.26 14.85 0.19
CA GLY A 109 21.78 15.12 1.54
C GLY A 109 23.09 14.37 1.78
N ASP A 110 23.21 13.77 2.96
CA ASP A 110 24.43 13.05 3.37
C ASP A 110 24.56 11.64 2.78
N HIS A 111 23.58 11.19 1.98
CA HIS A 111 23.61 9.84 1.42
C HIS A 111 24.61 9.72 0.26
N ARG A 112 25.54 8.75 0.34
CA ARG A 112 26.50 8.45 -0.75
C ARG A 112 26.18 7.15 -1.47
N PHE A 113 26.08 7.16 -2.79
CA PHE A 113 25.80 5.97 -3.59
C PHE A 113 27.02 5.58 -4.41
N ALA A 114 27.39 4.31 -4.40
CA ALA A 114 28.34 3.75 -5.34
C ALA A 114 27.57 3.24 -6.55
N ILE A 115 27.92 3.72 -7.75
CA ILE A 115 27.37 3.22 -9.01
C ILE A 115 28.51 2.59 -9.78
N GLU A 116 28.35 1.33 -10.18
CA GLU A 116 29.33 0.65 -11.03
C GLU A 116 29.36 1.31 -12.42
N ALA A 117 30.56 1.59 -12.94
CA ALA A 117 30.72 2.27 -14.22
C ALA A 117 30.00 1.55 -15.38
N ASN A 118 30.10 0.22 -15.45
CA ASN A 118 29.39 -0.57 -16.47
C ASN A 118 27.87 -0.41 -16.34
N LYS A 119 27.35 -0.40 -15.11
CA LYS A 119 25.92 -0.20 -14.85
C LYS A 119 25.47 1.19 -15.28
N LEU A 120 26.29 2.22 -15.02
CA LEU A 120 26.00 3.60 -15.45
C LEU A 120 25.91 3.70 -16.97
N LEU A 121 26.86 3.11 -17.70
CA LEU A 121 26.87 3.11 -19.16
C LEU A 121 25.67 2.34 -19.75
N GLN A 122 25.23 1.25 -19.09
CA GLN A 122 24.06 0.47 -19.51
C GLN A 122 22.72 1.19 -19.36
N LEU A 123 22.63 2.25 -18.54
CA LEU A 123 21.36 2.98 -18.32
C LEU A 123 20.92 3.75 -19.58
N GLY A 124 21.85 4.16 -20.45
CA GLY A 124 21.55 4.66 -21.80
C GLY A 124 20.86 6.03 -21.90
N SER A 125 20.34 6.59 -20.81
CA SER A 125 19.73 7.94 -20.80
C SER A 125 19.83 8.61 -19.43
N TRP A 126 19.77 9.94 -19.41
CA TRP A 126 19.73 10.72 -18.17
C TRP A 126 18.50 10.38 -17.31
N ASP A 127 17.34 10.19 -17.94
CA ASP A 127 16.11 9.80 -17.24
C ASP A 127 16.27 8.45 -16.51
N ALA A 128 16.96 7.49 -17.12
CA ALA A 128 17.26 6.21 -16.48
C ALA A 128 18.24 6.35 -15.31
N VAL A 129 19.20 7.27 -15.40
CA VAL A 129 20.10 7.62 -14.28
C VAL A 129 19.32 8.22 -13.12
N VAL A 130 18.43 9.19 -13.38
CA VAL A 130 17.59 9.81 -12.35
C VAL A 130 16.67 8.78 -11.70
N GLN A 131 16.07 7.87 -12.47
CA GLN A 131 15.26 6.77 -11.95
C GLN A 131 16.07 5.85 -11.00
N GLN A 132 17.30 5.47 -11.39
CA GLN A 132 18.16 4.64 -10.56
C GLN A 132 18.50 5.33 -9.24
N ILE A 133 18.86 6.62 -9.29
CA ILE A 133 19.17 7.41 -8.09
C ILE A 133 17.94 7.55 -7.18
N ALA A 134 16.75 7.80 -7.74
CA ALA A 134 15.52 7.88 -6.97
C ALA A 134 15.20 6.55 -6.25
N ASN A 135 15.38 5.42 -6.93
CA ASN A 135 15.22 4.08 -6.36
C ASN A 135 16.21 3.84 -5.22
N ASP A 136 17.49 4.19 -5.42
CA ASP A 136 18.54 3.96 -4.42
C ASP A 136 18.37 4.86 -3.19
N LEU A 137 17.96 6.12 -3.39
CA LEU A 137 17.60 7.03 -2.31
C LEU A 137 16.41 6.48 -1.51
N PHE A 138 15.32 6.11 -2.18
CA PHE A 138 14.14 5.56 -1.50
C PHE A 138 14.49 4.29 -0.72
N ARG A 139 15.22 3.35 -1.31
CA ARG A 139 15.67 2.12 -0.63
C ARG A 139 16.49 2.40 0.61
N LYS A 140 17.36 3.42 0.59
CA LYS A 140 18.10 3.81 1.80
C LYS A 140 17.20 4.31 2.91
N LEU A 141 16.23 5.16 2.57
CA LEU A 141 15.27 5.68 3.54
C LEU A 141 14.37 4.56 4.08
N GLU A 142 13.90 3.65 3.22
CA GLU A 142 13.07 2.50 3.58
C GLU A 142 13.81 1.51 4.50
N ASN A 143 15.11 1.32 4.28
CA ASN A 143 15.95 0.43 5.09
C ASN A 143 16.11 0.87 6.56
N GLU A 144 15.73 2.11 6.90
CA GLU A 144 15.64 2.55 8.30
C GLU A 144 14.49 1.87 9.06
N ARG A 145 13.63 1.10 8.37
CA ARG A 145 12.50 0.32 8.92
C ARG A 145 11.56 1.12 9.80
N SER A 146 11.40 2.40 9.49
CA SER A 146 10.53 3.31 10.22
C SER A 146 9.72 4.12 9.21
N THR A 147 8.43 3.81 9.11
CA THR A 147 7.55 4.46 8.13
C THR A 147 7.43 5.96 8.39
N ILE A 148 7.40 6.36 9.66
CA ILE A 148 7.40 7.78 10.05
C ILE A 148 8.67 8.47 9.57
N LYS A 149 9.86 7.91 9.81
CA LYS A 149 11.13 8.50 9.35
C LYS A 149 11.21 8.56 7.83
N LEU A 150 10.69 7.55 7.12
CA LEU A 150 10.61 7.57 5.66
C LEU A 150 9.78 8.76 5.17
N ILE A 151 8.59 8.97 5.74
CA ILE A 151 7.70 10.08 5.37
C ILE A 151 8.33 11.44 5.74
N GLU A 152 8.87 11.56 6.96
CA GLU A 152 9.57 12.77 7.44
C GLU A 152 10.78 13.13 6.58
N ALA A 153 11.58 12.14 6.18
CA ALA A 153 12.73 12.35 5.32
C ALA A 153 12.31 12.86 3.93
N ILE A 154 11.23 12.32 3.37
CA ILE A 154 10.69 12.77 2.08
C ILE A 154 10.11 14.19 2.22
N ASP A 155 9.37 14.47 3.29
CA ASP A 155 8.83 15.81 3.56
C ASP A 155 9.94 16.86 3.66
N ALA A 156 10.98 16.58 4.46
CA ALA A 156 12.14 17.47 4.62
C ALA A 156 12.90 17.68 3.31
N LYS A 157 13.20 16.59 2.59
CA LYS A 157 13.95 16.63 1.31
C LYS A 157 13.19 17.41 0.24
N LEU A 158 11.87 17.31 0.19
CA LEU A 158 11.03 17.97 -0.82
C LEU A 158 10.36 19.28 -0.36
N ASN A 159 10.50 19.67 0.91
CA ASN A 159 9.83 20.85 1.51
C ASN A 159 8.30 20.80 1.47
N LEU A 160 7.67 19.65 1.67
CA LEU A 160 6.23 19.56 1.44
C LEU A 160 5.43 20.26 2.54
N GLN A 161 5.97 20.32 3.76
CA GLN A 161 5.29 20.82 4.95
C GLN A 161 3.96 20.08 5.12
N LEU A 162 4.06 18.75 5.28
CA LEU A 162 2.90 17.89 5.45
C LEU A 162 2.18 18.22 6.77
N ASP A 163 0.88 18.01 6.78
CA ASP A 163 0.11 18.18 8.01
C ASP A 163 0.36 16.97 8.91
N VAL A 164 0.87 17.23 10.12
CA VAL A 164 1.19 16.21 11.11
C VAL A 164 -0.03 15.33 11.39
N ALA A 165 -1.24 15.90 11.45
CA ALA A 165 -2.46 15.13 11.70
C ALA A 165 -2.77 14.14 10.57
N VAL A 166 -2.48 14.52 9.31
CA VAL A 166 -2.66 13.64 8.15
C VAL A 166 -1.65 12.48 8.21
N VAL A 167 -0.38 12.78 8.53
CA VAL A 167 0.66 11.76 8.70
C VAL A 167 0.31 10.80 9.83
N GLU A 168 0.03 11.32 11.03
CA GLU A 168 -0.32 10.52 12.22
C GLU A 168 -1.56 9.64 12.00
N SER A 169 -2.54 10.10 11.21
CA SER A 169 -3.72 9.29 10.88
C SER A 169 -3.39 8.07 10.02
N ALA A 170 -2.36 8.15 9.16
CA ALA A 170 -1.98 7.09 8.23
C ALA A 170 -0.99 6.08 8.84
N LEU A 171 -0.13 6.54 9.75
CA LEU A 171 0.96 5.72 10.33
C LEU A 171 0.52 4.37 10.91
N PRO A 172 -0.58 4.26 11.70
CA PRO A 172 -1.00 2.98 12.26
C PRO A 172 -1.24 1.91 11.20
N TYR A 173 -1.75 2.31 10.04
CA TYR A 173 -2.08 1.41 8.93
C TYR A 173 -0.86 1.07 8.08
N LEU A 174 0.08 2.00 7.92
CA LEU A 174 1.32 1.72 7.21
C LEU A 174 2.23 0.79 8.03
N ASP A 175 2.32 1.00 9.34
CA ASP A 175 3.06 0.13 10.25
C ASP A 175 2.39 -1.25 10.41
N MET A 176 1.06 -1.32 10.23
CA MET A 176 0.31 -2.59 10.23
C MET A 176 0.86 -3.57 9.19
N ARG A 177 1.39 -3.10 8.05
CA ARG A 177 2.03 -3.98 7.05
C ARG A 177 3.12 -4.86 7.67
N HIS A 178 4.00 -4.26 8.48
CA HIS A 178 5.12 -5.00 9.08
C HIS A 178 4.60 -6.17 9.91
N ILE A 179 3.60 -5.91 10.75
CA ILE A 179 2.96 -6.90 11.61
C ILE A 179 2.23 -7.98 10.79
N LEU A 180 1.53 -7.60 9.72
CA LEU A 180 0.82 -8.53 8.82
C LEU A 180 1.75 -9.43 7.99
N VAL A 181 2.99 -8.99 7.74
CA VAL A 181 3.99 -9.76 6.96
C VAL A 181 4.83 -10.64 7.87
N HIS A 182 5.29 -10.12 9.01
CA HIS A 182 6.30 -10.79 9.84
C HIS A 182 5.73 -11.48 11.09
N GLN A 183 4.55 -11.07 11.57
CA GLN A 183 3.98 -11.55 12.83
C GLN A 183 2.57 -12.14 12.63
N ASN A 184 2.19 -12.47 11.39
CA ASN A 184 0.86 -12.99 11.03
C ASN A 184 -0.31 -12.12 11.55
N GLY A 185 -0.08 -10.81 11.70
CA GLY A 185 -1.09 -9.88 12.20
C GLY A 185 -1.27 -9.85 13.71
N VAL A 186 -0.39 -10.50 14.48
CA VAL A 186 -0.35 -10.41 15.95
C VAL A 186 0.54 -9.23 16.35
N VAL A 187 -0.02 -8.29 17.11
CA VAL A 187 0.64 -7.05 17.54
C VAL A 187 1.79 -7.31 18.52
N ASP A 188 2.93 -6.66 18.30
CA ASP A 188 4.05 -6.62 19.24
C ASP A 188 3.97 -5.41 20.20
N ALA A 189 4.83 -5.43 21.23
CA ALA A 189 4.94 -4.34 22.19
C ALA A 189 5.28 -2.99 21.54
N GLU A 190 6.06 -3.00 20.46
CA GLU A 190 6.50 -1.79 19.75
C GLU A 190 5.34 -1.09 19.06
N TYR A 191 4.51 -1.83 18.32
CA TYR A 191 3.31 -1.31 17.68
C TYR A 191 2.28 -0.83 18.70
N ALA A 192 2.02 -1.61 19.75
CA ALA A 192 1.07 -1.24 20.81
C ALA A 192 1.46 0.05 21.53
N ALA A 193 2.77 0.25 21.77
CA ALA A 193 3.27 1.47 22.39
C ALA A 193 3.22 2.69 21.46
N ARG A 194 3.45 2.51 20.16
CA ARG A 194 3.44 3.61 19.17
C ARG A 194 2.03 4.03 18.74
N HIS A 195 1.08 3.10 18.75
CA HIS A 195 -0.28 3.33 18.26
C HIS A 195 -1.35 3.00 19.31
N PRO A 196 -1.29 3.60 20.53
CA PRO A 196 -2.24 3.29 21.61
C PRO A 196 -3.70 3.58 21.23
N GLN A 197 -3.93 4.53 20.32
CA GLN A 197 -5.25 4.88 19.77
C GLN A 197 -5.93 3.75 18.99
N VAL A 198 -5.16 2.77 18.51
CA VAL A 198 -5.71 1.57 17.84
C VAL A 198 -6.38 0.63 18.86
N GLY A 199 -6.01 0.76 20.14
CA GLY A 199 -6.62 0.01 21.24
C GLY A 199 -6.25 -1.47 21.31
N LEU A 200 -5.24 -1.90 20.54
CA LEU A 200 -4.72 -3.27 20.54
C LEU A 200 -3.53 -3.40 21.50
N LYS A 201 -3.52 -4.50 22.25
CA LYS A 201 -2.42 -4.88 23.15
C LYS A 201 -1.48 -5.88 22.49
N GLU A 202 -0.27 -6.01 23.04
CA GLU A 202 0.65 -7.06 22.63
C GLU A 202 -0.02 -8.45 22.71
N GLY A 203 0.17 -9.25 21.65
CA GLY A 203 -0.43 -10.58 21.53
C GLY A 203 -1.86 -10.59 20.96
N GLU A 204 -2.50 -9.43 20.80
CA GLU A 204 -3.79 -9.33 20.11
C GLU A 204 -3.61 -9.29 18.59
N ALA A 205 -4.58 -9.86 17.86
CA ALA A 205 -4.54 -9.89 16.40
C ALA A 205 -5.43 -8.79 15.80
N PHE A 206 -5.00 -8.20 14.68
CA PHE A 206 -5.87 -7.30 13.91
C PHE A 206 -7.13 -8.03 13.46
N SER A 207 -8.29 -7.39 13.66
CA SER A 207 -9.58 -7.96 13.26
C SER A 207 -9.81 -7.90 11.74
N LEU A 208 -9.09 -7.02 11.02
CA LEU A 208 -9.20 -6.79 9.58
C LEU A 208 -10.67 -6.67 9.16
N SER A 209 -11.41 -5.84 9.88
CA SER A 209 -12.82 -5.57 9.58
C SER A 209 -12.95 -4.67 8.34
N TYR A 210 -14.15 -4.62 7.75
CA TYR A 210 -14.42 -3.68 6.67
C TYR A 210 -14.20 -2.22 7.11
N SER A 211 -14.60 -1.86 8.33
CA SER A 211 -14.40 -0.50 8.86
C SER A 211 -12.91 -0.15 8.96
N GLN A 212 -12.09 -1.04 9.51
CA GLN A 212 -10.64 -0.83 9.62
C GLN A 212 -9.98 -0.63 8.25
N ILE A 213 -10.38 -1.42 7.25
CA ILE A 213 -9.83 -1.27 5.89
C ILE A 213 -10.30 0.03 5.25
N SER A 214 -11.56 0.43 5.47
CA SER A 214 -12.05 1.71 4.97
C SER A 214 -11.34 2.90 5.63
N GLU A 215 -11.07 2.83 6.93
CA GLU A 215 -10.30 3.85 7.65
C GLU A 215 -8.86 3.91 7.15
N ALA A 216 -8.20 2.76 6.98
CA ALA A 216 -6.86 2.66 6.38
C ALA A 216 -6.80 3.33 5.00
N ARG A 217 -7.76 3.00 4.14
CA ARG A 217 -7.90 3.59 2.81
C ARG A 217 -8.03 5.10 2.86
N LEU A 218 -8.92 5.62 3.70
CA LEU A 218 -9.15 7.05 3.81
C LEU A 218 -7.90 7.79 4.30
N ALA A 219 -7.24 7.26 5.34
CA ALA A 219 -6.05 7.87 5.91
C ALA A 219 -4.85 7.86 4.94
N ILE A 220 -4.56 6.72 4.30
CA ILE A 220 -3.44 6.62 3.35
C ILE A 220 -3.71 7.46 2.09
N ASN A 221 -4.95 7.45 1.58
CA ASN A 221 -5.30 8.29 0.43
C ASN A 221 -5.22 9.79 0.75
N ALA A 222 -5.57 10.19 1.98
CA ALA A 222 -5.42 11.58 2.42
C ALA A 222 -3.94 12.00 2.42
N LEU A 223 -3.04 11.13 2.93
CA LEU A 223 -1.59 11.36 2.91
C LEU A 223 -1.06 11.48 1.47
N VAL A 224 -1.36 10.52 0.59
CA VAL A 224 -0.91 10.54 -0.81
C VAL A 224 -1.43 11.79 -1.54
N LYS A 225 -2.71 12.14 -1.35
CA LYS A 225 -3.32 13.33 -1.92
C LYS A 225 -2.64 14.61 -1.43
N GLN A 226 -2.28 14.68 -0.16
CA GLN A 226 -1.57 15.84 0.39
C GLN A 226 -0.18 15.96 -0.21
N ILE A 227 0.58 14.86 -0.31
CA ILE A 227 1.90 14.84 -0.95
C ILE A 227 1.79 15.32 -2.40
N ASP A 228 0.88 14.75 -3.19
CA ASP A 228 0.64 15.16 -4.58
C ASP A 228 0.31 16.65 -4.69
N GLY A 229 -0.63 17.12 -3.87
CA GLY A 229 -1.03 18.52 -3.83
C GLY A 229 0.13 19.46 -3.53
N LYS A 230 0.95 19.14 -2.51
CA LYS A 230 2.11 19.96 -2.13
C LYS A 230 3.18 19.98 -3.22
N VAL A 231 3.45 18.84 -3.86
CA VAL A 231 4.40 18.73 -4.96
C VAL A 231 3.97 19.60 -6.15
N VAL A 232 2.68 19.62 -6.48
CA VAL A 232 2.13 20.47 -7.54
C VAL A 232 2.14 21.95 -7.15
N THR A 233 1.64 22.30 -5.95
CA THR A 233 1.56 23.69 -5.47
C THR A 233 2.94 24.33 -5.31
N ASN A 234 3.94 23.58 -4.85
CA ASN A 234 5.32 24.04 -4.74
C ASN A 234 6.06 24.03 -6.09
N ALA A 235 5.37 23.68 -7.18
CA ALA A 235 5.92 23.59 -8.52
C ALA A 235 7.17 22.70 -8.59
N LEU A 236 7.17 21.55 -7.91
CA LEU A 236 8.33 20.65 -7.85
C LEU A 236 8.40 19.66 -9.02
N VAL A 237 7.36 19.56 -9.84
CA VAL A 237 7.27 18.64 -10.99
C VAL A 237 7.05 19.37 -12.32
N LEU A 238 7.49 18.76 -13.43
CA LEU A 238 7.32 19.33 -14.76
C LEU A 238 5.86 19.23 -15.19
N ASN A 239 5.41 20.12 -16.09
CA ASN A 239 4.03 20.08 -16.60
C ASN A 239 3.73 18.77 -17.32
N GLU A 240 4.73 18.18 -18.01
CA GLU A 240 4.61 16.87 -18.66
C GLU A 240 4.37 15.72 -17.69
N ASP A 241 4.72 15.86 -16.41
CA ASP A 241 4.49 14.87 -15.36
C ASP A 241 3.13 15.07 -14.67
N THR A 242 2.34 16.05 -15.11
CA THR A 242 1.01 16.36 -14.56
C THR A 242 -0.09 16.14 -15.59
N GLN A 243 -1.33 16.03 -15.10
CA GLN A 243 -2.55 15.99 -15.92
C GLN A 243 -3.73 16.63 -15.19
N PRO A 244 -4.80 17.05 -15.90
CA PRO A 244 -5.97 17.71 -15.31
C PRO A 244 -6.55 16.98 -14.08
#